data_AF-A0A2E7T9E5-F1
#
_entry.id   AF-A0A2E7T9E5-F1
#
_cell.length_a   1.000
_cell.length_b   1.000
_cell.length_c   1.000
_cell.angle_alpha   90.00
_cell.angle_beta   90.00
_cell.angle_gamma   90.00
#
_symmetry.space_group_name_H-M   'P 1'
#
loop_
_entity.id
_entity.type
_entity.pdbx_description
1 polymer ?
#
loop_
_entity_poly.entity_id
_entity_poly.type
_entity_poly.pdbx_seq_one_letter_code
_entity_poly.pdbx_strand_id
1 'polypeptide(L)'
;MIDLLNVQSLNILDWIVVGIIVVSLLLGIIRGLVRELLALTTWIVSILLAREYGLVVGDKVGLWSDSEQISNFIGLSLVFVGSFLGLALFGRLITKQFRISGLTLFNRAFGATFGILRGIILAVLLILLAEAIPITDSALYTDSEVAPLLRPFVIFADDLVFQQLLTRQ
;
A
#
# COMPACT_ATOMS: atom_id res chain seq x y z
N MET A 1 -26.79 10.05 -20.01
CA MET A 1 -27.04 8.60 -19.97
C MET A 1 -25.67 7.96 -19.93
N ILE A 2 -25.41 7.24 -18.84
CA ILE A 2 -24.09 6.96 -18.29
C ILE A 2 -23.69 5.55 -18.77
N ASP A 3 -23.11 5.45 -19.97
CA ASP A 3 -22.43 4.23 -20.44
C ASP A 3 -21.02 4.25 -19.83
N LEU A 4 -20.89 3.94 -18.54
CA LEU A 4 -19.62 4.14 -17.82
C LEU A 4 -18.53 3.13 -18.15
N LEU A 5 -18.88 1.94 -18.62
CA LEU A 5 -17.94 0.89 -18.97
C LEU A 5 -18.63 -0.01 -20.01
N ASN A 6 -18.16 -0.02 -21.24
CA ASN A 6 -18.55 -1.07 -22.16
C ASN A 6 -17.73 -2.31 -21.81
N VAL A 7 -18.33 -3.20 -21.02
CA VAL A 7 -17.66 -4.41 -20.49
C VAL A 7 -17.06 -5.27 -21.62
N GLN A 8 -17.58 -5.15 -22.85
CA GLN A 8 -17.10 -5.87 -24.03
C GLN A 8 -15.80 -5.32 -24.63
N SER A 9 -15.41 -4.08 -24.32
CA SER A 9 -14.13 -3.45 -24.75
C SER A 9 -13.05 -3.47 -23.68
N LEU A 10 -13.32 -4.01 -22.48
CA LEU A 10 -12.34 -4.05 -21.40
C LEU A 10 -11.13 -4.90 -21.78
N ASN A 11 -9.96 -4.28 -21.68
CA ASN A 11 -8.70 -4.96 -21.95
C ASN A 11 -8.13 -5.60 -20.65
N ILE A 12 -6.96 -6.22 -20.75
CA ILE A 12 -6.31 -6.92 -19.63
C ILE A 12 -6.02 -5.96 -18.46
N LEU A 13 -5.63 -4.71 -18.73
CA LEU A 13 -5.34 -3.71 -17.71
C LEU A 13 -6.59 -3.37 -16.90
N ASP A 14 -7.73 -3.20 -17.57
CA ASP A 14 -9.00 -2.91 -16.91
C ASP A 14 -9.40 -4.02 -15.94
N TRP A 15 -9.28 -5.28 -16.35
CA TRP A 15 -9.57 -6.44 -15.50
C TRP A 15 -8.64 -6.55 -14.30
N ILE A 16 -7.36 -6.22 -14.46
CA ILE A 16 -6.40 -6.17 -13.34
C ILE A 16 -6.80 -5.10 -12.34
N VAL A 17 -7.10 -3.88 -12.81
CA VAL A 17 -7.49 -2.75 -11.94
C VAL A 17 -8.78 -3.07 -11.19
N VAL A 18 -9.81 -3.55 -11.89
CA VAL A 18 -11.07 -3.97 -11.27
C VAL A 18 -10.82 -5.08 -10.26
N GLY A 19 -10.01 -6.08 -10.61
CA GLY A 19 -9.64 -7.17 -9.71
C GLY A 19 -8.98 -6.68 -8.41
N ILE A 20 -8.02 -5.76 -8.51
CA ILE A 20 -7.36 -5.13 -7.34
C ILE A 20 -8.39 -4.43 -6.44
N ILE A 21 -9.26 -3.61 -7.04
CA ILE A 21 -10.27 -2.86 -6.28
C ILE A 21 -11.25 -3.81 -5.59
N VAL A 22 -11.76 -4.82 -6.31
CA VAL A 22 -12.72 -5.80 -5.78
C VAL A 22 -12.08 -6.64 -4.66
N VAL A 23 -10.88 -7.18 -4.85
CA VAL A 23 -10.17 -7.91 -3.80
C VAL A 23 -9.93 -7.01 -2.59
N SER A 24 -9.52 -5.77 -2.83
CA SER A 24 -9.26 -4.82 -1.75
C SER A 24 -10.53 -4.47 -0.96
N LEU A 25 -11.66 -4.27 -1.65
CA LEU A 25 -12.99 -4.09 -1.07
C LEU A 25 -13.38 -5.29 -0.20
N LEU A 26 -13.28 -6.51 -0.74
CA LEU A 26 -13.64 -7.74 -0.03
C LEU A 26 -12.78 -7.93 1.22
N LEU A 27 -11.47 -7.71 1.11
CA LEU A 27 -10.57 -7.75 2.25
C LEU A 27 -10.93 -6.70 3.31
N GLY A 28 -11.32 -5.49 2.88
CA GLY A 28 -11.79 -4.43 3.77
C GLY A 28 -13.08 -4.80 4.52
N ILE A 29 -14.05 -5.42 3.83
CA ILE A 29 -15.28 -5.94 4.45
C ILE A 29 -14.97 -7.06 5.45
N ILE A 30 -14.09 -8.01 5.08
CA ILE A 30 -13.76 -9.17 5.92
C ILE A 30 -12.98 -8.74 7.16
N ARG A 31 -12.00 -7.84 7.00
CA ARG A 31 -11.10 -7.41 8.08
C ARG A 31 -11.72 -6.32 8.95
N GLY A 32 -12.49 -5.42 8.36
CA GLY A 32 -13.05 -4.22 8.98
C GLY A 32 -12.02 -3.12 9.24
N LEU A 33 -12.51 -1.90 9.42
CA LEU A 33 -11.71 -0.67 9.56
C LEU A 33 -10.68 -0.77 10.70
N VAL A 34 -11.07 -1.23 11.89
CA VAL A 34 -10.18 -1.25 13.06
C VAL A 34 -8.93 -2.08 12.78
N ARG A 35 -9.08 -3.23 12.12
CA ARG A 35 -7.94 -4.10 11.78
C ARG A 35 -7.06 -3.46 10.71
N GLU A 36 -7.65 -2.74 9.76
CA GLU A 36 -6.90 -2.05 8.72
C GLU A 36 -6.12 -0.85 9.28
N LEU A 37 -6.73 -0.05 10.16
CA LEU A 37 -6.04 1.05 10.85
C LEU A 37 -4.90 0.54 11.72
N LEU A 38 -5.11 -0.52 12.52
CA LEU A 38 -4.04 -1.11 13.31
C LEU A 38 -2.89 -1.64 12.45
N ALA A 39 -3.20 -2.22 11.28
CA ALA A 39 -2.18 -2.67 10.34
C ALA A 39 -1.38 -1.48 9.77
N LEU A 40 -2.05 -0.39 9.37
CA LEU A 40 -1.37 0.83 8.93
C LEU A 40 -0.50 1.43 10.03
N THR A 41 -1.03 1.58 11.24
CA THR A 41 -0.27 2.09 12.38
C THR A 41 0.94 1.21 12.67
N THR A 42 0.79 -0.12 12.58
CA THR A 42 1.92 -1.05 12.74
C THR A 42 3.00 -0.78 11.71
N TRP A 43 2.66 -0.68 10.43
CA TRP A 43 3.62 -0.34 9.37
C TRP A 43 4.31 1.00 9.62
N ILE A 44 3.54 2.06 9.89
CA ILE A 44 4.08 3.42 10.10
C ILE A 44 5.04 3.45 11.30
N VAL A 45 4.59 2.95 12.45
CA VAL A 45 5.40 2.97 13.67
C VAL A 45 6.66 2.11 13.51
N SER A 46 6.57 0.95 12.86
CA SER A 46 7.74 0.11 12.58
C SER A 46 8.76 0.78 11.69
N ILE A 47 8.34 1.51 10.66
CA ILE A 47 9.24 2.30 9.81
C ILE A 47 9.90 3.41 10.61
N LEU A 48 9.14 4.14 11.43
CA LEU A 48 9.69 5.20 12.27
C LEU A 48 10.73 4.67 13.27
N LEU A 49 10.44 3.55 13.92
CA LEU A 49 11.37 2.88 14.83
C LEU A 49 12.61 2.37 14.09
N ALA A 50 12.44 1.77 12.90
CA ALA A 50 13.56 1.32 12.09
C ALA A 50 14.46 2.47 11.65
N ARG A 51 13.88 3.63 11.29
CA ARG A 51 14.65 4.83 10.94
C ARG A 51 15.43 5.37 12.14
N GLU A 52 14.80 5.40 13.33
CA GLU A 52 15.42 5.96 14.54
C GLU A 52 16.49 5.06 15.14
N TYR A 53 16.22 3.75 15.25
CA TYR A 53 17.09 2.80 15.96
C TYR A 53 17.86 1.86 15.04
N GLY A 54 17.57 1.85 13.73
CA GLY A 54 18.18 0.93 12.78
C GLY A 54 19.68 1.08 12.66
N LEU A 55 20.19 2.33 12.63
CA LEU A 55 21.63 2.60 12.57
C LEU A 55 22.33 2.17 13.87
N VAL A 56 21.74 2.45 15.02
CA VAL A 56 22.28 2.03 16.33
C VAL A 56 22.41 0.50 16.44
N VAL A 57 21.46 -0.24 15.86
CA VAL A 57 21.54 -1.70 15.76
C VAL A 57 22.54 -2.12 14.68
N GLY A 58 22.60 -1.38 13.57
CA GLY A 58 23.56 -1.57 12.48
C GLY A 58 25.01 -1.48 12.95
N ASP A 59 25.36 -0.50 13.79
CA ASP A 59 26.70 -0.34 14.35
C ASP A 59 27.14 -1.58 15.16
N LYS A 60 26.20 -2.18 15.91
CA LYS A 60 26.46 -3.42 16.67
C LYS A 60 26.63 -4.63 15.77
N VAL A 61 25.94 -4.66 14.62
CA VAL A 61 26.11 -5.69 13.59
C VAL A 61 27.43 -5.50 12.85
N GLY A 62 27.86 -4.26 12.62
CA GLY A 62 29.12 -3.90 11.98
C GLY A 62 30.36 -4.41 12.70
N LEU A 63 30.25 -4.80 13.98
CA LEU A 63 31.31 -5.54 14.69
C LEU A 63 31.63 -6.90 14.06
N TRP A 64 30.75 -7.44 13.22
CA TRP A 64 30.84 -8.76 12.60
C TRP A 64 30.86 -8.71 11.07
N SER A 65 30.83 -7.52 10.46
CA SER A 65 30.71 -7.33 9.01
C SER A 65 31.62 -6.21 8.51
N ASP A 66 32.36 -6.49 7.43
CA ASP A 66 33.33 -5.55 6.85
C ASP A 66 32.68 -4.39 6.07
N SER A 67 31.36 -4.44 5.85
CA SER A 67 30.63 -3.40 5.09
C SER A 67 29.63 -2.67 5.99
N GLU A 68 29.88 -1.38 6.18
CA GLU A 68 29.00 -0.46 6.91
C GLU A 68 27.60 -0.39 6.29
N GLN A 69 27.52 -0.38 4.95
CA GLN A 69 26.24 -0.33 4.23
C GLN A 69 25.40 -1.59 4.47
N ILE A 70 26.03 -2.77 4.44
CA ILE A 70 25.33 -4.04 4.71
C ILE A 70 24.89 -4.08 6.18
N SER A 71 25.75 -3.65 7.10
CA SER A 71 25.46 -3.61 8.54
C SER A 71 24.28 -2.70 8.87
N ASN A 72 24.25 -1.49 8.30
CA ASN A 72 23.15 -0.55 8.44
C ASN A 72 21.85 -1.13 7.87
N PHE A 73 21.90 -1.75 6.70
CA PHE A 73 20.73 -2.39 6.11
C PHE A 73 20.17 -3.53 6.98
N ILE A 74 21.04 -4.35 7.56
CA ILE A 74 20.65 -5.40 8.50
C ILE A 74 20.04 -4.79 9.77
N GLY A 75 20.65 -3.74 10.32
CA GLY A 75 20.15 -3.04 11.51
C GLY A 75 18.75 -2.47 11.31
N LEU A 76 18.52 -1.75 10.21
CA LEU A 76 17.19 -1.27 9.84
C LEU A 76 16.19 -2.42 9.70
N SER A 77 16.58 -3.48 9.00
CA SER A 77 15.72 -4.65 8.77
C SER A 77 15.33 -5.35 10.07
N LEU A 78 16.28 -5.54 10.99
CA LEU A 78 16.05 -6.17 12.29
C LEU A 78 15.08 -5.36 13.15
N VAL A 79 15.28 -4.04 13.24
CA VAL A 79 14.38 -3.18 14.02
C VAL A 79 13.00 -3.12 13.38
N PHE A 80 12.93 -3.00 12.05
CA PHE A 80 11.65 -3.02 11.33
C PHE A 80 10.89 -4.31 11.61
N VAL A 81 11.50 -5.47 11.36
CA VAL A 81 10.84 -6.78 11.54
C VAL A 81 10.50 -7.02 13.00
N GLY A 82 11.41 -6.74 13.94
CA GLY A 82 11.18 -6.93 15.37
C GLY A 82 10.01 -6.10 15.89
N SER A 83 10.00 -4.81 15.57
CA SER A 83 8.90 -3.91 15.95
C SER A 83 7.59 -4.28 15.25
N PHE A 84 7.63 -4.63 13.97
CA PHE A 84 6.46 -5.00 13.18
C PHE A 84 5.78 -6.23 13.74
N LEU A 85 6.55 -7.26 14.08
CA LEU A 85 6.03 -8.47 14.69
C LEU A 85 5.43 -8.18 16.08
N GLY A 86 6.14 -7.40 16.91
CA GLY A 86 5.65 -7.01 18.24
C GLY A 86 4.32 -6.24 18.19
N LEU A 87 4.25 -5.22 17.34
CA LEU A 87 3.04 -4.40 17.16
C LEU A 87 1.90 -5.18 16.50
N ALA A 88 2.18 -6.05 15.52
CA ALA A 88 1.17 -6.89 14.90
C ALA A 88 0.55 -7.88 15.90
N LEU A 89 1.36 -8.47 16.79
CA LEU A 89 0.88 -9.33 17.87
C LEU A 89 0.02 -8.52 18.86
N PHE A 90 0.48 -7.34 19.27
CA PHE A 90 -0.27 -6.46 20.16
C PHE A 90 -1.61 -6.03 19.55
N GLY A 91 -1.63 -5.62 18.28
CA GLY A 91 -2.84 -5.27 17.56
C GLY A 91 -3.85 -6.41 17.49
N ARG A 92 -3.39 -7.67 17.35
CA ARG A 92 -4.29 -8.84 17.41
C ARG A 92 -4.99 -8.95 18.78
N LEU A 93 -4.27 -8.71 19.88
CA LEU A 93 -4.86 -8.72 21.23
C LEU A 93 -5.92 -7.63 21.37
N ILE A 94 -5.64 -6.41 20.90
CA ILE A 94 -6.59 -5.29 20.91
C ILE A 94 -7.87 -5.67 20.15
N THR A 95 -7.75 -6.19 18.91
CA THR A 95 -8.93 -6.52 18.10
C THR A 95 -9.85 -7.56 18.73
N LYS A 96 -9.35 -8.40 19.64
CA LYS A 96 -10.17 -9.39 20.35
C LYS A 96 -11.15 -8.73 21.33
N GLN A 97 -10.77 -7.58 21.91
CA GLN A 97 -11.54 -6.88 22.94
C GLN A 97 -12.74 -6.09 22.37
N PHE A 98 -12.68 -5.66 21.11
CA PHE A 98 -13.71 -4.82 20.48
C PHE A 98 -14.90 -5.60 19.87
N ARG A 99 -15.21 -6.80 20.37
CA ARG A 99 -16.38 -7.58 19.91
C ARG A 99 -17.69 -7.05 20.52
N ILE A 100 -18.10 -5.85 20.12
CA ILE A 100 -19.42 -5.29 20.43
C ILE A 100 -20.31 -5.50 19.19
N SER A 101 -21.46 -6.17 19.36
CA SER A 101 -22.32 -6.63 18.26
C SER A 101 -22.85 -5.49 17.38
N GLY A 102 -23.19 -4.33 17.94
CA GLY A 102 -23.76 -3.20 17.21
C GLY A 102 -22.79 -2.41 16.33
N LEU A 103 -21.48 -2.40 16.65
CA LEU A 103 -20.47 -1.66 15.89
C LEU A 103 -19.87 -2.45 14.73
N THR A 104 -20.23 -3.74 14.61
CA THR A 104 -19.64 -4.64 13.61
C THR A 104 -20.03 -4.24 12.18
N LEU A 105 -21.27 -3.79 11.95
CA LEU A 105 -21.72 -3.35 10.63
C LEU A 105 -20.98 -2.08 10.17
N PHE A 106 -20.91 -1.06 11.03
CA PHE A 106 -20.15 0.16 10.74
C PHE A 106 -18.66 -0.13 10.52
N ASN A 107 -18.05 -0.96 11.37
CA ASN A 107 -16.65 -1.37 11.19
C ASN A 107 -16.40 -2.03 9.82
N ARG A 108 -17.33 -2.86 9.33
CA ARG A 108 -17.22 -3.48 8.00
C ARG A 108 -17.49 -2.50 6.87
N ALA A 109 -18.46 -1.59 7.02
CA ALA A 109 -18.77 -0.58 6.01
C ALA A 109 -17.59 0.37 5.80
N PHE A 110 -17.01 0.90 6.88
CA PHE A 110 -15.79 1.73 6.80
C PHE A 110 -14.58 0.94 6.32
N GLY A 111 -14.49 -0.35 6.67
CA GLY A 111 -13.48 -1.24 6.09
C GLY A 111 -13.65 -1.39 4.57
N ALA A 112 -14.89 -1.47 4.08
CA ALA A 112 -15.19 -1.50 2.65
C ALA A 112 -14.70 -0.21 1.96
N THR A 113 -15.04 0.96 2.52
CA THR A 113 -14.59 2.26 2.01
C THR A 113 -13.06 2.35 2.00
N PHE A 114 -12.40 1.98 3.09
CA PHE A 114 -10.95 1.95 3.17
C PHE A 114 -10.35 0.97 2.14
N GLY A 115 -10.96 -0.20 1.97
CA GLY A 115 -10.59 -1.19 0.95
C GLY A 115 -10.66 -0.62 -0.47
N ILE A 116 -11.72 0.11 -0.82
CA ILE A 116 -11.83 0.79 -2.12
C ILE A 116 -10.71 1.81 -2.28
N LEU A 117 -10.51 2.70 -1.30
CA LEU A 117 -9.46 3.72 -1.35
C LEU A 117 -8.07 3.10 -1.53
N ARG A 118 -7.75 2.05 -0.78
CA ARG A 118 -6.49 1.29 -0.96
C ARG A 118 -6.42 0.66 -2.35
N GLY A 119 -7.52 0.12 -2.86
CA GLY A 119 -7.58 -0.47 -4.20
C GLY A 119 -7.26 0.55 -5.29
N ILE A 120 -7.81 1.76 -5.18
CA ILE A 120 -7.52 2.88 -6.08
C ILE A 120 -6.04 3.27 -6.00
N ILE A 121 -5.48 3.42 -4.79
CA ILE A 121 -4.06 3.73 -4.61
C ILE A 121 -3.18 2.66 -5.26
N LEU A 122 -3.46 1.38 -5.04
CA LEU A 122 -2.70 0.28 -5.63
C LEU A 122 -2.82 0.25 -7.17
N ALA A 123 -4.00 0.55 -7.71
CA ALA A 123 -4.20 0.65 -9.15
C ALA A 123 -3.41 1.81 -9.77
N VAL A 124 -3.41 2.98 -9.12
CA VAL A 124 -2.61 4.14 -9.53
C VAL A 124 -1.12 3.82 -9.52
N LEU A 125 -0.63 3.18 -8.44
CA LEU A 125 0.76 2.75 -8.35
C LEU A 125 1.12 1.74 -9.45
N LEU A 126 0.23 0.80 -9.77
CA LEU A 126 0.44 -0.16 -10.85
C LEU A 126 0.55 0.54 -12.21
N ILE A 127 -0.31 1.52 -12.47
CA ILE A 127 -0.27 2.31 -13.71
C ILE A 127 1.03 3.11 -13.80
N LEU A 128 1.43 3.80 -12.72
CA LEU A 128 2.70 4.54 -12.68
C LEU A 128 3.91 3.64 -12.93
N LEU A 129 3.93 2.45 -12.33
CA LEU A 129 4.99 1.47 -12.56
C LEU A 129 4.97 0.95 -14.01
N ALA A 130 3.80 0.75 -14.59
CA ALA A 130 3.67 0.33 -15.99
C ALA A 130 4.16 1.42 -16.96
N GLU A 131 3.89 2.70 -16.68
CA GLU A 131 4.40 3.85 -17.45
C GLU A 131 5.92 4.02 -17.30
N ALA A 132 6.46 3.77 -16.10
CA ALA A 132 7.90 3.90 -15.82
C ALA A 132 8.75 2.79 -16.47
N ILE A 133 8.15 1.63 -16.80
CA ILE A 133 8.83 0.51 -17.43
C ILE A 133 8.71 0.65 -18.97
N PRO A 134 9.81 0.89 -19.71
CA PRO A 134 9.78 1.13 -21.17
C PRO A 134 9.41 -0.09 -22.02
N ILE A 135 8.99 -1.19 -21.38
CA ILE A 135 8.60 -2.47 -21.98
C ILE A 135 7.08 -2.53 -22.22
N THR A 136 6.31 -1.58 -21.69
CA THR A 136 4.85 -1.59 -21.77
C THR A 136 4.37 -1.10 -23.13
N ASP A 137 3.78 -2.00 -23.92
CA ASP A 137 3.08 -1.69 -25.17
C ASP A 137 2.03 -0.59 -24.93
N SER A 138 2.17 0.56 -25.60
CA SER A 138 1.30 1.73 -25.45
C SER A 138 -0.17 1.44 -25.81
N ALA A 139 -0.43 0.32 -26.51
CA ALA A 139 -1.77 -0.16 -26.84
C ALA A 139 -2.61 -0.51 -25.59
N LEU A 140 -2.03 -1.15 -24.57
CA LEU A 140 -2.78 -1.54 -23.36
C LEU A 140 -3.29 -0.35 -22.55
N TYR A 141 -2.59 0.78 -22.62
CA TYR A 141 -2.99 2.02 -21.96
C TYR A 141 -3.95 2.86 -22.81
N THR A 142 -3.74 2.86 -24.14
CA THR A 142 -4.55 3.65 -25.08
C THR A 142 -5.95 3.06 -25.25
N ASP A 143 -6.08 1.73 -25.20
CA ASP A 143 -7.35 1.02 -25.37
C ASP A 143 -8.11 0.80 -24.05
N SER A 144 -7.59 1.28 -22.91
CA SER A 144 -8.20 1.06 -21.59
C SER A 144 -9.31 2.07 -21.31
N GLU A 145 -10.47 1.58 -20.86
CA GLU A 145 -11.57 2.45 -20.43
C GLU A 145 -11.41 2.93 -18.98
N VAL A 146 -10.69 2.17 -18.14
CA VAL A 146 -10.50 2.50 -16.72
C VAL A 146 -9.31 3.45 -16.50
N ALA A 147 -8.28 3.38 -17.33
CA ALA A 147 -7.09 4.23 -17.18
C ALA A 147 -7.42 5.74 -17.22
N PRO A 148 -8.26 6.25 -18.15
CA PRO A 148 -8.69 7.66 -18.15
C PRO A 148 -9.37 8.12 -16.86
N LEU A 149 -10.13 7.24 -16.21
CA LEU A 149 -10.81 7.56 -14.94
C LEU A 149 -9.82 7.74 -13.78
N LEU A 150 -8.69 7.03 -13.81
CA LEU A 150 -7.65 7.13 -12.80
C LEU A 150 -6.61 8.22 -13.09
N ARG A 151 -6.57 8.76 -14.32
CA ARG A 151 -5.59 9.79 -14.74
C ARG A 151 -5.43 10.97 -13.77
N PRO A 152 -6.49 11.58 -13.21
CA PRO A 152 -6.31 12.69 -12.27
C PRO A 152 -5.50 12.29 -11.02
N PHE A 153 -5.70 11.06 -10.54
CA PHE A 153 -4.95 10.53 -9.40
C PHE A 153 -3.53 10.13 -9.77
N VAL A 154 -3.32 9.61 -10.98
CA VAL A 154 -2.00 9.30 -11.54
C VAL A 154 -1.16 10.57 -11.65
N ILE A 155 -1.68 11.63 -12.27
CA ILE A 155 -0.98 12.92 -12.41
C ILE A 155 -0.67 13.52 -11.04
N PHE A 156 -1.62 13.49 -10.11
CA PHE A 156 -1.41 13.98 -8.75
C PHE A 156 -0.32 13.18 -8.00
N ALA A 157 -0.33 11.85 -8.13
CA ALA A 157 0.69 11.01 -7.53
C ALA A 157 2.07 11.20 -8.18
N ASP A 158 2.12 11.39 -9.50
CA ASP A 158 3.35 11.68 -10.24
C ASP A 158 3.99 13.00 -9.76
N ASP A 159 3.19 14.05 -9.61
CA ASP A 159 3.64 15.35 -9.09
C ASP A 159 4.18 15.23 -7.65
N LEU A 160 3.46 14.51 -6.78
CA LEU A 160 3.89 14.30 -5.41
C LEU A 160 5.18 13.47 -5.30
N VAL A 161 5.30 12.42 -6.09
CA VAL A 161 6.38 11.43 -5.98
C VAL A 161 7.61 11.87 -6.78
N PHE A 162 7.47 12.15 -8.07
CA PHE A 162 8.60 12.35 -8.97
C PHE A 162 9.18 13.76 -8.89
N GLN A 163 8.35 14.81 -8.78
CA GLN A 163 8.90 16.17 -8.68
C GLN A 163 9.70 16.37 -7.40
N GLN A 164 9.24 15.85 -6.25
CA GLN A 164 9.96 15.98 -4.98
C GLN A 164 11.27 15.18 -4.94
N LEU A 165 11.32 14.04 -5.64
CA LEU A 165 12.54 13.23 -5.72
C LEU A 165 13.58 13.83 -6.68
N LEU A 166 13.15 14.50 -7.76
CA LEU A 166 14.05 15.09 -8.76
C LEU A 166 14.50 16.52 -8.45
N THR A 167 13.76 17.29 -7.64
CA THR A 167 14.18 18.65 -7.19
C THR A 167 15.06 18.66 -5.94
N ARG A 168 15.35 17.50 -5.35
CA ARG A 168 16.27 17.36 -4.19
C ARG A 168 17.68 16.90 -4.58
N GLN A 169 18.09 17.10 -5.83
CA GLN A 169 19.50 17.10 -6.24
C GLN A 169 19.96 18.53 -6.51
#